data_AF-E5XQU6-F1
#
_entry.id   AF-E5XQU6-F1
#
_cell.length_a   1.000
_cell.length_b   1.000
_cell.length_c   1.000
_cell.angle_alpha   90.00
_cell.angle_beta   90.00
_cell.angle_gamma   90.00
#
_symmetry.space_group_name_H-M   'P 1'
#
loop_
_entity.id
_entity.type
_entity.pdbx_description
1 polymer ?
#
loop_
_entity_poly.entity_id
_entity_poly.type
_entity_poly.pdbx_seq_one_letter_code
_entity_poly.pdbx_strand_id
1 'polypeptide(L)'
;MRRAAWLWTGLAVVVVLLLALCGIGAYQFLEGLKGMDDAPKHMAKSEVPAFEERYRGKGSVEQAAKDLEATIAKTADKITALAPGLTWKWHRDGGNVGCPQDQAADTRVTRFATRHALFSGPIPEELWPKAVAIVRAEAEFWGMTAQFKYQDVAKQHDLVFSAEDGGEIRIGSAVEAFIRGKTPCRLMEHWYTDRNIPVPHETR
;
A
#
# COMPACT_ATOMS: atom_id res chain seq x y z
N MET A 1 67.12 30.22 -13.21
CA MET A 1 66.21 29.08 -13.47
C MET A 1 65.58 28.62 -12.15
N ARG A 2 64.47 29.23 -11.71
CA ARG A 2 63.76 28.88 -10.46
C ARG A 2 62.26 29.15 -10.62
N ARG A 3 61.59 28.39 -11.47
CA ARG A 3 60.13 28.33 -11.58
C ARG A 3 59.75 26.95 -12.09
N ALA A 4 59.57 25.97 -11.20
CA ALA A 4 58.98 24.69 -11.60
C ALA A 4 58.46 23.84 -10.42
N ALA A 5 59.19 23.71 -9.31
CA ALA A 5 58.86 22.69 -8.31
C ALA A 5 57.49 22.89 -7.60
N TRP A 6 57.06 24.14 -7.38
CA TRP A 6 55.85 24.44 -6.60
C TRP A 6 54.53 24.23 -7.38
N LEU A 7 54.58 24.26 -8.71
CA LEU A 7 53.42 24.01 -9.57
C LEU A 7 53.05 22.52 -9.65
N TRP A 8 54.05 21.63 -9.56
CA TRP A 8 53.83 20.18 -9.62
C TRP A 8 53.29 19.60 -8.32
N THR A 9 53.73 20.13 -7.17
CA THR A 9 53.18 19.73 -5.86
C THR A 9 51.74 20.18 -5.67
N GLY A 10 51.40 21.40 -6.12
CA GLY A 10 50.02 21.89 -6.10
C GLY A 10 49.08 21.06 -7.00
N LEU A 11 49.55 20.70 -8.19
CA LEU A 11 48.78 19.85 -9.11
C LEU A 11 48.55 18.44 -8.55
N ALA A 12 49.57 17.83 -7.93
CA ALA A 12 49.46 16.50 -7.34
C ALA A 12 48.44 16.46 -6.18
N VAL A 13 48.41 17.49 -5.32
CA VAL A 13 47.44 17.58 -4.21
C VAL A 13 46.01 17.74 -4.73
N VAL A 14 45.81 18.57 -5.76
CA VAL A 14 44.49 18.77 -6.38
C VAL A 14 43.98 17.48 -7.03
N VAL A 15 44.86 16.73 -7.73
CA VAL A 15 44.50 15.45 -8.34
C VAL A 15 44.12 14.40 -7.29
N VAL A 16 44.86 14.30 -6.19
CA VAL A 16 44.54 13.37 -5.09
C VAL A 16 43.21 13.72 -4.42
N LEU A 17 42.93 15.01 -4.20
CA LEU A 17 41.65 15.46 -3.63
C LEU A 17 40.47 15.19 -4.58
N LEU A 18 40.64 15.40 -5.88
CA LEU A 18 39.61 15.08 -6.88
C LEU A 18 39.34 13.58 -6.97
N LEU A 19 40.38 12.74 -6.91
CA LEU A 19 40.23 11.28 -6.89
C LEU A 19 39.56 10.80 -5.60
N ALA A 20 39.87 11.40 -4.45
CA ALA A 20 39.19 11.09 -3.19
C ALA A 20 37.72 11.49 -3.20
N LEU A 21 37.38 12.69 -3.71
CA LEU A 21 35.99 13.14 -3.85
C LEU A 21 35.19 12.30 -4.84
N CYS A 22 35.78 11.93 -5.98
CA CYS A 22 35.15 11.02 -6.94
C CYS A 22 35.02 9.61 -6.38
N GLY A 23 36.01 9.13 -5.62
CA GLY A 23 36.00 7.81 -4.99
C GLY A 23 34.93 7.69 -3.91
N ILE A 24 34.77 8.71 -3.06
CA ILE A 24 33.72 8.76 -2.04
C ILE A 24 32.34 8.86 -2.69
N GLY A 25 32.17 9.70 -3.71
CA GLY A 25 30.92 9.82 -4.45
C GLY A 25 30.53 8.52 -5.16
N ALA A 26 31.49 7.84 -5.81
CA ALA A 26 31.27 6.56 -6.45
C ALA A 26 30.94 5.45 -5.42
N TYR A 27 31.62 5.44 -4.26
CA TYR A 27 31.34 4.48 -3.19
C TYR A 27 29.94 4.67 -2.61
N GLN A 28 29.53 5.91 -2.32
CA GLN A 28 28.18 6.21 -1.81
C GLN A 28 27.09 5.91 -2.87
N PHE A 29 27.37 6.18 -4.14
CA PHE A 29 26.47 5.82 -5.24
C PHE A 29 26.35 4.30 -5.41
N LEU A 30 27.45 3.55 -5.31
CA LEU A 30 27.45 2.10 -5.36
C LEU A 30 26.77 1.46 -4.13
N GLU A 31 26.94 2.02 -2.93
CA GLU A 31 26.17 1.61 -1.74
C GLU A 31 24.67 1.88 -1.92
N GLY A 32 24.30 3.02 -2.52
CA GLY A 32 22.91 3.31 -2.90
C GLY A 32 22.35 2.32 -3.94
N LEU A 33 23.17 1.86 -4.88
CA LEU A 33 22.79 0.85 -5.87
C LEU A 33 22.66 -0.56 -5.29
N LYS A 34 23.40 -0.93 -4.24
CA LYS A 34 23.22 -2.23 -3.55
C LYS A 34 21.85 -2.35 -2.88
N GLY A 35 21.22 -1.22 -2.54
CA GLY A 35 19.83 -1.17 -2.07
C GLY A 35 18.79 -1.24 -3.18
N MET A 36 19.20 -1.31 -4.45
CA MET A 36 18.31 -1.39 -5.62
C MET A 36 18.24 -2.78 -6.26
N ASP A 37 18.95 -3.78 -5.73
CA ASP A 37 18.78 -5.20 -6.08
C ASP A 37 17.51 -5.81 -5.43
N ASP A 38 16.42 -5.04 -5.42
CA ASP A 38 15.08 -5.48 -5.01
C ASP A 38 14.35 -6.11 -6.20
N ALA A 39 15.05 -6.92 -7.01
CA ALA A 39 14.35 -7.84 -7.89
C ALA A 39 13.50 -8.76 -7.00
N PRO A 40 12.24 -9.04 -7.38
CA PRO A 40 11.39 -10.01 -6.73
C PRO A 40 12.18 -11.23 -6.27
N LYS A 41 12.29 -11.46 -4.95
CA LYS A 41 12.95 -12.65 -4.43
C LYS A 41 11.99 -13.80 -4.65
N HIS A 42 12.07 -14.36 -5.85
CA HIS A 42 11.26 -15.50 -6.22
C HIS A 42 11.46 -16.63 -5.23
N MET A 43 10.35 -17.16 -4.73
CA MET A 43 10.31 -18.29 -3.82
C MET A 43 10.70 -19.58 -4.56
N ALA A 44 11.45 -20.47 -3.90
CA ALA A 44 11.67 -21.78 -4.48
C ALA A 44 10.33 -22.52 -4.59
N LYS A 45 10.08 -23.21 -5.71
CA LYS A 45 8.81 -23.93 -5.94
C LYS A 45 8.45 -24.92 -4.82
N SER A 46 9.45 -25.48 -4.15
CA SER A 46 9.26 -26.38 -3.00
C SER A 46 8.70 -25.70 -1.76
N GLU A 47 8.86 -24.38 -1.62
CA GLU A 47 8.41 -23.59 -0.47
C GLU A 47 6.97 -23.06 -0.64
N VAL A 48 6.49 -22.97 -1.88
CA VAL A 48 5.14 -22.45 -2.22
C VAL A 48 4.02 -23.15 -1.46
N PRO A 49 3.93 -24.50 -1.40
CA PRO A 49 2.85 -25.16 -0.68
C PRO A 49 2.83 -24.82 0.81
N ALA A 50 4.01 -24.76 1.45
CA ALA A 50 4.12 -24.42 2.86
C ALA A 50 3.74 -22.95 3.12
N PHE A 51 4.04 -22.05 2.19
CA PHE A 51 3.63 -20.65 2.29
C PHE A 51 2.11 -20.49 2.18
N GLU A 52 1.49 -21.10 1.17
CA GLU A 52 0.05 -21.07 0.91
C GLU A 52 -0.74 -21.66 2.09
N GLU A 53 -0.21 -22.72 2.70
CA GLU A 53 -0.84 -23.41 3.82
C GLU A 53 -1.12 -22.48 5.01
N ARG A 54 -0.26 -21.49 5.25
CA ARG A 54 -0.43 -20.49 6.33
C ARG A 54 -1.68 -19.61 6.15
N TYR A 55 -2.24 -19.59 4.95
CA TYR A 55 -3.43 -18.81 4.61
C TYR A 55 -4.68 -19.68 4.47
N ARG A 56 -4.56 -21.02 4.54
CA ARG A 56 -5.67 -21.96 4.33
C ARG A 56 -6.91 -21.59 5.14
N GLY A 57 -6.74 -21.26 6.43
CA GLY A 57 -7.85 -20.95 7.34
C GLY A 57 -8.40 -19.53 7.29
N LYS A 58 -7.89 -18.65 6.42
CA LYS A 58 -8.21 -17.21 6.44
C LYS A 58 -9.33 -16.79 5.48
N GLY A 59 -9.94 -17.75 4.77
CA GLY A 59 -10.94 -17.50 3.73
C GLY A 59 -10.36 -17.02 2.40
N SER A 60 -11.22 -16.83 1.40
CA SER A 60 -10.83 -16.41 0.06
C SER A 60 -10.69 -14.90 -0.09
N VAL A 61 -9.83 -14.46 -1.01
CA VAL A 61 -9.68 -13.03 -1.34
C VAL A 61 -10.95 -12.46 -1.97
N GLU A 62 -11.66 -13.26 -2.76
CA GLU A 62 -12.90 -12.86 -3.43
C GLU A 62 -14.02 -12.58 -2.44
N GLN A 63 -14.14 -13.40 -1.38
CA GLN A 63 -15.12 -13.14 -0.33
C GLN A 63 -14.71 -11.92 0.50
N ALA A 64 -13.44 -11.82 0.89
CA ALA A 64 -12.93 -10.66 1.61
C ALA A 64 -13.14 -9.34 0.83
N ALA A 65 -13.06 -9.38 -0.52
CA ALA A 65 -13.33 -8.22 -1.37
C ALA A 65 -14.80 -7.80 -1.32
N LYS A 66 -15.74 -8.75 -1.38
CA LYS A 66 -17.19 -8.48 -1.25
C LYS A 66 -17.51 -7.86 0.11
N ASP A 67 -16.97 -8.44 1.17
CA ASP A 67 -17.22 -7.98 2.54
C ASP A 67 -16.63 -6.58 2.76
N LEU A 68 -15.43 -6.32 2.25
CA LEU A 68 -14.80 -5.00 2.34
C LEU A 68 -15.55 -3.94 1.52
N GLU A 69 -16.06 -4.28 0.34
CA GLU A 69 -16.92 -3.38 -0.43
C GLU A 69 -18.23 -3.07 0.29
N ALA A 70 -18.84 -4.06 0.96
CA ALA A 70 -20.02 -3.83 1.78
C ALA A 70 -19.72 -2.89 2.96
N THR A 71 -18.55 -3.05 3.61
CA THR A 71 -18.06 -2.09 4.61
C THR A 71 -17.92 -0.70 4.01
N ILE A 72 -17.22 -0.56 2.88
CA ILE A 72 -16.99 0.74 2.21
C ILE A 72 -18.31 1.43 1.85
N ALA A 73 -19.30 0.70 1.33
CA ALA A 73 -20.62 1.24 1.02
C ALA A 73 -21.31 1.80 2.27
N LYS A 74 -21.36 1.00 3.34
CA LYS A 74 -21.91 1.40 4.64
C LYS A 74 -21.18 2.62 5.21
N THR A 75 -19.86 2.67 5.09
CA THR A 75 -19.03 3.82 5.50
C THR A 75 -19.38 5.07 4.69
N ALA A 76 -19.54 4.93 3.37
CA ALA A 76 -19.91 6.04 2.49
C ALA A 76 -21.31 6.57 2.81
N ASP A 77 -22.28 5.70 3.05
CA ASP A 77 -23.63 6.07 3.49
C ASP A 77 -23.58 6.90 4.79
N LYS A 78 -22.82 6.45 5.79
CA LYS A 78 -22.62 7.18 7.05
C LYS A 78 -22.01 8.57 6.83
N ILE A 79 -21.07 8.72 5.90
CA ILE A 79 -20.46 10.03 5.59
C ILE A 79 -21.46 10.94 4.87
N THR A 80 -22.22 10.43 3.90
CA THR A 80 -23.25 11.25 3.22
C THR A 80 -24.33 11.73 4.17
N ALA A 81 -24.64 10.98 5.23
CA ALA A 81 -25.54 11.42 6.29
C ALA A 81 -25.00 12.62 7.10
N LEU A 82 -23.69 12.90 7.09
CA LEU A 82 -23.10 14.07 7.75
C LEU A 82 -23.24 15.36 6.93
N ALA A 83 -23.28 15.25 5.60
CA ALA A 83 -23.17 16.37 4.68
C ALA A 83 -24.37 16.42 3.72
N PRO A 84 -25.43 17.19 4.02
CA PRO A 84 -26.60 17.29 3.16
C PRO A 84 -26.23 17.68 1.72
N GLY A 85 -26.74 16.93 0.75
CA GLY A 85 -26.46 17.14 -0.68
C GLY A 85 -25.21 16.41 -1.20
N LEU A 86 -24.40 15.81 -0.32
CA LEU A 86 -23.33 14.90 -0.74
C LEU A 86 -23.92 13.53 -1.08
N THR A 87 -23.58 13.01 -2.25
CA THR A 87 -23.97 11.66 -2.69
C THR A 87 -22.72 10.87 -3.05
N TRP A 88 -22.85 9.56 -3.23
CA TRP A 88 -21.73 8.73 -3.68
C TRP A 88 -22.18 7.67 -4.70
N LYS A 89 -21.22 7.18 -5.47
CA LYS A 89 -21.40 6.07 -6.42
C LYS A 89 -20.16 5.19 -6.47
N TRP A 90 -20.33 3.95 -6.91
CA TRP A 90 -19.20 3.12 -7.28
C TRP A 90 -18.48 3.70 -8.51
N HIS A 91 -17.15 3.73 -8.44
CA HIS A 91 -16.29 4.20 -9.50
C HIS A 91 -15.03 3.32 -9.58
N ARG A 92 -14.58 3.05 -10.81
CA ARG A 92 -13.48 2.13 -11.15
C ARG A 92 -13.73 0.70 -10.69
N ASP A 93 -13.28 -0.23 -11.52
CA ASP A 93 -13.28 -1.63 -11.14
C ASP A 93 -12.17 -1.92 -10.13
N GLY A 94 -12.49 -2.82 -9.20
CA GLY A 94 -11.50 -3.46 -8.35
C GLY A 94 -10.70 -4.52 -9.13
N GLY A 95 -9.79 -5.20 -8.43
CA GLY A 95 -9.06 -6.30 -9.03
C GLY A 95 -7.86 -6.74 -8.23
N ASN A 96 -7.17 -7.76 -8.74
CA ASN A 96 -5.96 -8.28 -8.13
C ASN A 96 -4.87 -7.21 -8.05
N VAL A 97 -4.36 -6.97 -6.85
CA VAL A 97 -3.19 -6.16 -6.61
C VAL A 97 -2.30 -6.96 -5.67
N GLY A 98 -1.12 -7.41 -6.09
CA GLY A 98 -0.29 -8.32 -5.30
C GLY A 98 -0.10 -7.91 -3.83
N CYS A 99 0.21 -8.89 -2.98
CA CYS A 99 0.47 -8.66 -1.56
C CYS A 99 1.65 -7.72 -1.34
N PRO A 100 1.66 -6.96 -0.22
CA PRO A 100 2.85 -6.22 0.18
C PRO A 100 3.98 -7.22 0.43
N GLN A 101 5.21 -6.83 0.04
CA GLN A 101 6.39 -7.69 0.08
C GLN A 101 6.25 -8.87 -0.90
N ASP A 102 7.22 -8.99 -1.79
CA ASP A 102 7.11 -9.75 -3.02
C ASP A 102 7.04 -11.29 -2.86
N GLN A 103 7.21 -11.82 -1.64
CA GLN A 103 7.22 -13.27 -1.37
C GLN A 103 5.96 -14.02 -1.82
N ALA A 104 4.81 -13.35 -1.94
CA ALA A 104 3.58 -13.95 -2.40
C ALA A 104 3.47 -14.05 -3.94
N ALA A 105 4.34 -13.39 -4.70
CA ALA A 105 4.25 -13.27 -6.16
C ALA A 105 4.26 -14.63 -6.88
N ASP A 106 4.93 -15.64 -6.30
CA ASP A 106 4.99 -17.00 -6.85
C ASP A 106 3.90 -17.94 -6.33
N THR A 107 2.93 -17.42 -5.56
CA THR A 107 1.91 -18.21 -4.86
C THR A 107 0.49 -17.83 -5.32
N ARG A 108 -0.52 -18.56 -4.86
CA ARG A 108 -1.95 -18.17 -5.01
C ARG A 108 -2.44 -17.22 -3.92
N VAL A 109 -1.54 -16.73 -3.05
CA VAL A 109 -1.88 -15.71 -2.05
C VAL A 109 -1.82 -14.33 -2.73
N THR A 110 -2.91 -13.58 -2.61
CA THR A 110 -3.03 -12.25 -3.20
C THR A 110 -3.95 -11.37 -2.35
N ARG A 111 -4.14 -10.12 -2.77
CA ARG A 111 -5.16 -9.24 -2.23
C ARG A 111 -5.87 -8.51 -3.38
N PHE A 112 -7.10 -8.08 -3.14
CA PHE A 112 -7.87 -7.34 -4.15
C PHE A 112 -7.99 -5.89 -3.74
N ALA A 113 -7.81 -4.99 -4.70
CA ALA A 113 -8.33 -3.63 -4.60
C ALA A 113 -9.85 -3.69 -4.82
N THR A 114 -10.57 -2.96 -3.98
CA THR A 114 -12.01 -2.76 -4.12
C THR A 114 -12.32 -1.69 -5.15
N ARG A 115 -13.57 -1.65 -5.61
CA ARG A 115 -14.11 -0.46 -6.28
C ARG A 115 -14.04 0.75 -5.35
N HIS A 116 -13.93 1.94 -5.91
CA HIS A 116 -13.91 3.17 -5.11
C HIS A 116 -15.35 3.64 -4.88
N ALA A 117 -15.70 3.96 -3.63
CA ALA A 117 -16.85 4.82 -3.36
C ALA A 117 -16.43 6.26 -3.62
N LEU A 118 -16.87 6.83 -4.74
CA LEU A 118 -16.57 8.21 -5.14
C LEU A 118 -17.75 9.11 -4.77
N PHE A 119 -17.47 10.18 -4.03
CA PHE A 119 -18.47 11.17 -3.64
C PHE A 119 -18.64 12.24 -4.72
N SER A 120 -19.82 12.87 -4.78
CA SER A 120 -20.17 13.91 -5.77
C SER A 120 -19.43 15.25 -5.57
N GLY A 121 -18.60 15.36 -4.55
CA GLY A 121 -17.85 16.55 -4.17
C GLY A 121 -16.92 16.25 -2.99
N PRO A 122 -16.23 17.27 -2.46
CA PRO A 122 -15.34 17.08 -1.32
C PRO A 122 -16.14 16.92 -0.03
N ILE A 123 -15.57 16.21 0.94
CA ILE A 123 -16.07 16.28 2.32
C ILE A 123 -15.74 17.68 2.87
N PRO A 124 -16.73 18.42 3.42
CA PRO A 124 -16.48 19.73 4.02
C PRO A 124 -15.44 19.68 5.13
N GLU A 125 -14.61 20.71 5.24
CA GLU A 125 -13.45 20.78 6.15
C GLU A 125 -13.86 20.55 7.61
N GLU A 126 -14.97 21.15 8.03
CA GLU A 126 -15.53 21.02 9.36
C GLU A 126 -16.07 19.62 9.68
N LEU A 127 -16.36 18.82 8.64
CA LEU A 127 -16.83 17.44 8.75
C LEU A 127 -15.71 16.42 8.56
N TRP A 128 -14.54 16.83 8.05
CA TRP A 128 -13.42 15.93 7.80
C TRP A 128 -13.02 15.09 9.02
N PRO A 129 -12.82 15.67 10.23
CA PRO A 129 -12.47 14.86 11.41
C PRO A 129 -13.51 13.79 11.76
N LYS A 130 -14.82 14.08 11.55
CA LYS A 130 -15.90 13.12 11.79
C LYS A 130 -15.92 12.02 10.73
N ALA A 131 -15.72 12.37 9.46
CA ALA A 131 -15.59 11.40 8.38
C ALA A 131 -14.42 10.44 8.63
N VAL A 132 -13.26 10.96 9.04
CA VAL A 132 -12.08 10.17 9.40
C VAL A 132 -12.36 9.23 10.57
N ALA A 133 -13.09 9.69 11.60
CA ALA A 133 -13.47 8.84 12.72
C ALA A 133 -14.37 7.67 12.30
N ILE A 134 -15.31 7.90 11.37
CA ILE A 134 -16.17 6.84 10.82
C ILE A 134 -15.33 5.80 10.07
N VAL A 135 -14.41 6.25 9.20
CA VAL A 135 -13.52 5.34 8.45
C VAL A 135 -12.61 4.57 9.38
N ARG A 136 -12.02 5.24 10.39
CA ARG A 136 -11.15 4.62 11.39
C ARG A 136 -11.86 3.50 12.12
N ALA A 137 -13.08 3.73 12.61
CA ALA A 137 -13.82 2.72 13.36
C ALA A 137 -14.10 1.45 12.52
N GLU A 138 -14.44 1.62 11.24
CA GLU A 138 -14.62 0.48 10.35
C GLU A 138 -13.25 -0.17 10.00
N ALA A 139 -12.18 0.61 9.82
CA ALA A 139 -10.83 0.07 9.61
C ALA A 139 -10.32 -0.75 10.82
N GLU A 140 -10.58 -0.29 12.04
CA GLU A 140 -10.25 -1.00 13.28
C GLU A 140 -11.00 -2.33 13.40
N PHE A 141 -12.27 -2.40 12.97
CA PHE A 141 -13.01 -3.66 12.87
C PHE A 141 -12.31 -4.67 11.93
N TRP A 142 -11.63 -4.18 10.90
CA TRP A 142 -10.81 -4.96 9.98
C TRP A 142 -9.38 -5.21 10.48
N GLY A 143 -9.02 -4.80 11.70
CA GLY A 143 -7.66 -4.90 12.24
C GLY A 143 -6.66 -3.92 11.64
N MET A 144 -7.12 -2.96 10.83
CA MET A 144 -6.29 -1.97 10.15
C MET A 144 -6.05 -0.75 11.05
N THR A 145 -5.20 -0.93 12.05
CA THR A 145 -4.97 0.05 13.12
C THR A 145 -3.81 1.01 12.84
N ALA A 146 -2.90 0.66 11.92
CA ALA A 146 -1.79 1.55 11.56
C ALA A 146 -2.29 2.68 10.66
N GLN A 147 -2.00 3.93 11.04
CA GLN A 147 -2.41 5.11 10.27
C GLN A 147 -1.21 5.76 9.59
N PHE A 148 -1.36 6.07 8.31
CA PHE A 148 -0.42 6.87 7.52
C PHE A 148 -1.15 8.07 6.88
N LYS A 149 -0.45 9.20 6.77
CA LYS A 149 -0.96 10.40 6.10
C LYS A 149 -0.12 10.69 4.88
N TYR A 150 -0.72 10.62 3.68
CA TYR A 150 -0.05 11.12 2.48
C TYR A 150 -0.10 12.64 2.46
N GLN A 151 -1.28 13.21 2.73
CA GLN A 151 -1.51 14.63 2.94
C GLN A 151 -2.67 14.83 3.92
N ASP A 152 -2.63 15.87 4.72
CA ASP A 152 -3.73 16.21 5.65
C ASP A 152 -3.65 17.70 5.96
N VAL A 153 -3.94 18.51 4.94
CA VAL A 153 -3.96 19.98 5.00
C VAL A 153 -5.31 20.47 4.48
N ALA A 154 -5.65 21.72 4.78
CA ALA A 154 -6.95 22.28 4.40
C ALA A 154 -7.25 22.07 2.92
N LYS A 155 -8.43 21.52 2.63
CA LYS A 155 -8.93 21.16 1.27
C LYS A 155 -8.14 20.08 0.54
N GLN A 156 -7.16 19.43 1.17
CA GLN A 156 -6.40 18.34 0.58
C GLN A 156 -6.03 17.31 1.65
N HIS A 157 -6.86 16.28 1.73
CA HIS A 157 -6.70 15.21 2.71
C HIS A 157 -6.58 13.85 2.04
N ASP A 158 -5.75 13.00 2.64
CA ASP A 158 -5.42 11.68 2.14
C ASP A 158 -4.80 10.82 3.26
N LEU A 159 -5.64 9.96 3.82
CA LEU A 159 -5.32 9.12 4.97
C LEU A 159 -5.49 7.65 4.62
N VAL A 160 -4.58 6.84 5.13
CA VAL A 160 -4.60 5.39 4.99
C VAL A 160 -4.59 4.74 6.36
N PHE A 161 -5.48 3.76 6.53
CA PHE A 161 -5.49 2.81 7.63
C PHE A 161 -5.08 1.45 7.10
N SER A 162 -4.13 0.77 7.74
CA SER A 162 -3.53 -0.46 7.23
C SER A 162 -3.23 -1.48 8.33
N ALA A 163 -3.07 -2.74 7.92
CA ALA A 163 -2.68 -3.87 8.77
C ALA A 163 -1.43 -4.56 8.20
N GLU A 164 -0.71 -5.29 9.06
CA GLU A 164 0.46 -6.09 8.65
C GLU A 164 0.12 -7.19 7.64
N ASP A 165 -1.13 -7.67 7.62
CA ASP A 165 -1.59 -8.67 6.67
C ASP A 165 -1.92 -8.10 5.28
N GLY A 166 -1.64 -6.81 5.05
CA GLY A 166 -1.79 -6.12 3.78
C GLY A 166 -3.15 -5.49 3.53
N GLY A 167 -4.08 -5.62 4.48
CA GLY A 167 -5.36 -4.91 4.46
C GLY A 167 -5.17 -3.39 4.52
N GLU A 168 -5.99 -2.65 3.77
CA GLU A 168 -5.97 -1.19 3.73
C GLU A 168 -7.39 -0.63 3.54
N ILE A 169 -7.72 0.45 4.25
CA ILE A 169 -8.81 1.37 3.89
C ILE A 169 -8.23 2.78 3.80
N ARG A 170 -8.50 3.45 2.69
CA ARG A 170 -8.03 4.81 2.39
C ARG A 170 -9.21 5.74 2.18
N ILE A 171 -9.13 6.92 2.77
CA ILE A 171 -10.04 8.03 2.56
C ILE A 171 -9.26 9.25 2.05
N GLY A 172 -9.76 9.88 1.00
CA GLY A 172 -9.22 11.14 0.50
C GLY A 172 -10.33 12.16 0.21
N SER A 173 -9.98 13.44 0.25
CA SER A 173 -10.88 14.55 -0.09
C SER A 173 -10.07 15.72 -0.65
N ALA A 174 -10.36 16.12 -1.89
CA ALA A 174 -9.77 17.31 -2.52
C ALA A 174 -10.82 18.03 -3.39
N VAL A 175 -10.90 17.71 -4.69
CA VAL A 175 -12.01 18.16 -5.56
C VAL A 175 -13.23 17.27 -5.36
N GLU A 176 -13.00 15.97 -5.23
CA GLU A 176 -13.98 14.96 -4.83
C GLU A 176 -13.40 14.16 -3.66
N ALA A 177 -14.27 13.61 -2.83
CA ALA A 177 -13.88 12.62 -1.84
C ALA A 177 -13.99 11.20 -2.37
N PHE A 178 -13.22 10.28 -1.80
CA PHE A 178 -13.35 8.86 -2.07
C PHE A 178 -13.05 8.02 -0.83
N ILE A 179 -13.62 6.82 -0.79
CA ILE A 179 -13.16 5.71 0.03
C ILE A 179 -12.80 4.55 -0.90
N ARG A 180 -11.68 3.91 -0.63
CA ARG A 180 -11.32 2.63 -1.26
C ARG A 180 -10.61 1.75 -0.27
N GLY A 181 -10.55 0.46 -0.57
CA GLY A 181 -9.81 -0.50 0.24
C GLY A 181 -9.01 -1.49 -0.59
N LYS A 182 -8.09 -2.15 0.10
CA LYS A 182 -7.44 -3.37 -0.35
C LYS A 182 -7.69 -4.43 0.71
N THR A 183 -8.06 -5.64 0.29
CA THR A 183 -8.25 -6.75 1.22
C THR A 183 -6.94 -7.10 1.91
N PRO A 184 -7.00 -7.76 3.07
CA PRO A 184 -5.91 -8.61 3.51
C PRO A 184 -5.44 -9.60 2.45
N CYS A 185 -4.20 -10.07 2.60
CA CYS A 185 -3.65 -11.17 1.83
C CYS A 185 -4.35 -12.49 2.18
N ARG A 186 -4.91 -13.13 1.15
CA ARG A 186 -5.73 -14.34 1.23
C ARG A 186 -5.48 -15.23 0.01
N LEU A 187 -5.86 -16.50 0.11
CA LEU A 187 -5.83 -17.41 -1.04
C LEU A 187 -6.95 -17.06 -2.02
N MET A 188 -6.72 -17.29 -3.30
CA MET A 188 -7.79 -17.25 -4.30
C MET A 188 -8.79 -18.38 -4.07
N GLU A 189 -10.06 -18.13 -4.35
CA GLU A 189 -11.15 -19.11 -4.19
C GLU A 189 -10.86 -20.41 -4.95
N HIS A 190 -10.32 -20.29 -6.17
CA HIS A 190 -10.00 -21.47 -6.97
C HIS A 190 -8.92 -22.36 -6.34
N TRP A 191 -8.03 -21.82 -5.49
CA TRP A 191 -7.05 -22.63 -4.78
C TRP A 191 -7.73 -23.71 -3.93
N TYR A 192 -8.87 -23.38 -3.32
CA TYR A 192 -9.69 -24.28 -2.53
C TYR A 192 -10.48 -25.25 -3.42
N THR A 193 -11.17 -24.73 -4.44
CA THR A 193 -12.04 -25.55 -5.29
C THR A 193 -11.25 -26.57 -6.10
N ASP A 194 -10.07 -26.21 -6.61
CA ASP A 194 -9.18 -27.11 -7.37
C ASP A 194 -8.68 -28.28 -6.50
N ARG A 195 -8.68 -28.10 -5.17
CA ARG A 195 -8.25 -29.10 -4.18
C ARG A 195 -9.42 -29.81 -3.50
N ASN A 196 -10.66 -29.53 -3.92
CA ASN A 196 -11.88 -30.04 -3.29
C ASN A 196 -11.94 -29.75 -1.77
N ILE A 197 -11.43 -28.57 -1.37
CA ILE A 197 -11.46 -28.06 0.00
C ILE A 197 -12.61 -27.06 0.11
N PRO A 198 -13.47 -27.12 1.15
CA PRO A 198 -14.46 -26.08 1.40
C PRO A 198 -13.79 -24.72 1.64
N VAL A 199 -14.29 -23.67 1.01
CA VAL A 199 -13.82 -22.30 1.25
C VAL A 199 -14.23 -21.89 2.67
N PRO A 200 -13.28 -21.54 3.56
CA PRO A 200 -13.65 -21.03 4.88
C PRO A 200 -14.37 -19.70 4.72
N HIS A 201 -15.51 -19.56 5.39
CA HIS A 201 -16.14 -18.27 5.58
C HIS A 201 -15.65 -17.70 6.91
N GLU A 202 -14.97 -16.56 6.84
CA GLU A 202 -14.55 -15.88 8.04
C GLU A 202 -15.78 -15.25 8.70
N THR A 203 -16.25 -15.82 9.79
CA THR A 203 -17.24 -15.17 10.65
C THR A 203 -16.51 -14.09 11.45
N ARG A 204 -16.44 -12.88 10.90
CA ARG A 204 -15.93 -11.70 11.61
C ARG A 204 -17.05 -10.74 11.97
#